data_AF-A0A6M2D2T5-F1
#
_entry.id   AF-A0A6M2D2T5-F1
#
_cell.length_a   1.000
_cell.length_b   1.000
_cell.length_c   1.000
_cell.angle_alpha   90.00
_cell.angle_beta   90.00
_cell.angle_gamma   90.00
#
_symmetry.space_group_name_H-M   'P 1'
#
loop_
_entity.id
_entity.type
_entity.pdbx_description
1 polymer ?
#
loop_
_entity_poly.entity_id
_entity_poly.type
_entity_poly.pdbx_seq_one_letter_code
_entity_poly.pdbx_strand_id
1 'polypeptide(L)'
;MAQASRALDVCRSTVEFLGSAEQVEGERLLLLATERRQACLAEVERLKTRGACGDDEVVPERACLTLSQLQLPLKREFLAAQLEGILGEDVHYFLCLVKHGAQVLASQMLSTTDNAGTNTLSFSNHMTLRDLRADFSIKVHVYALQTKKETLSHHRKYRIGGKDGKLKLTPKGSSKGSAIKSSLSPATVCPPSGSHVRTPSFGLVGSVKLTVGNCRRSTFNLEKVPPNSPLEGTLLVQLMLRPEHHHELRGFLSMFEEVGGFGAWHRRWCVLAENRLSYWRYPEDEGSKEPVGRLELSQCTSPEARLASRDVCARPHTIVLHISGKDHLLSADTREERQHWCSYLTSVLKSLRTWAGMGKN
;
A
#
# COMPACT_ATOMS: atom_id res chain seq x y z
N MET A 1 -0.42 5.92 20.02
CA MET A 1 0.15 7.26 20.31
C MET A 1 0.48 7.42 21.78
N ALA A 2 -0.48 7.42 22.72
CA ALA A 2 -0.20 7.66 24.15
C ALA A 2 0.83 6.70 24.79
N GLN A 3 0.85 5.42 24.40
CA GLN A 3 1.90 4.48 24.84
C GLN A 3 3.29 4.85 24.30
N ALA A 4 3.40 5.14 23.00
CA ALA A 4 4.66 5.56 22.38
C ALA A 4 5.17 6.88 22.98
N SER A 5 4.29 7.85 23.23
CA SER A 5 4.65 9.10 23.91
C SER A 5 5.23 8.85 25.30
N ARG A 6 4.59 8.02 26.11
CA ARG A 6 5.10 7.65 27.44
C ARG A 6 6.43 6.92 27.39
N ALA A 7 6.61 6.00 26.45
CA ALA A 7 7.89 5.31 26.26
C ALA A 7 9.01 6.29 25.89
N LEU A 8 8.72 7.27 25.03
CA LEU A 8 9.67 8.31 24.65
C LEU A 8 10.01 9.26 25.79
N ASP A 9 9.07 9.55 26.69
CA ASP A 9 9.36 10.34 27.89
C ASP A 9 10.40 9.64 28.78
N VAL A 10 10.29 8.31 28.94
CA VAL A 10 11.27 7.49 29.66
C VAL A 10 12.63 7.46 28.94
N CYS A 11 12.63 7.35 27.61
CA CYS A 11 13.86 7.34 26.82
C CYS A 11 14.61 8.67 26.93
N ARG A 12 13.88 9.80 26.99
CA ARG A 12 14.47 11.13 27.14
C ARG A 12 14.91 11.45 28.57
N SER A 13 14.25 10.88 29.59
CA SER A 13 14.66 11.05 30.99
C SER A 13 15.88 10.22 31.37
N THR A 14 16.30 9.29 30.51
CA THR A 14 17.35 8.32 30.81
C THR A 14 18.46 8.44 29.77
N VAL A 15 19.64 8.89 30.21
CA VAL A 15 20.79 9.14 29.32
C VAL A 15 21.18 7.89 28.51
N GLU A 16 20.97 6.70 29.07
CA GLU A 16 21.26 5.43 28.41
C GLU A 16 20.41 5.16 27.16
N PHE A 17 19.23 5.77 27.05
CA PHE A 17 18.30 5.57 25.92
C PHE A 17 18.32 6.73 24.92
N LEU A 18 19.16 7.75 25.14
CA LEU A 18 19.36 8.81 24.16
C LEU A 18 20.11 8.29 22.93
N GLY A 19 19.53 8.47 21.75
CA GLY A 19 20.06 7.98 20.48
C GLY A 19 19.95 6.46 20.32
N SER A 20 19.21 5.76 21.19
CA SER A 20 19.08 4.31 21.12
C SER A 20 18.07 3.86 20.07
N ALA A 21 18.20 2.60 19.64
CA ALA A 21 17.23 1.98 18.73
C ALA A 21 15.79 2.07 19.28
N GLU A 22 15.59 1.93 20.59
CA GLU A 22 14.27 2.06 21.23
C GLU A 22 13.68 3.45 21.13
N GLN A 23 14.51 4.50 21.28
CA GLN A 23 14.05 5.87 21.09
C GLN A 23 13.61 6.08 19.64
N VAL A 24 14.46 5.70 18.68
CA VAL A 24 14.19 5.91 17.25
C VAL A 24 12.94 5.13 16.81
N GLU A 25 12.80 3.88 17.27
CA GLU A 25 11.62 3.06 16.99
C GLU A 25 10.35 3.62 17.68
N GLY A 26 10.48 4.15 18.90
CA GLY A 26 9.39 4.85 19.58
C GLY A 26 8.89 6.07 18.79
N GLU A 27 9.83 6.87 18.24
CA GLU A 27 9.51 8.02 17.39
C GLU A 27 8.85 7.57 16.07
N ARG A 28 9.32 6.48 15.46
CA ARG A 28 8.71 5.88 14.26
C ARG A 28 7.28 5.44 14.51
N LEU A 29 7.03 4.72 15.61
CA LEU A 29 5.69 4.26 15.98
C LEU A 29 4.74 5.43 16.28
N LEU A 30 5.24 6.48 16.93
CA LEU A 30 4.47 7.69 17.19
C LEU A 30 4.11 8.41 15.88
N LEU A 31 5.04 8.53 14.94
CA LEU A 31 4.80 9.09 13.61
C LEU A 31 3.72 8.31 12.87
N LEU A 32 3.90 6.99 12.74
CA LEU A 32 2.96 6.14 12.01
C LEU A 32 1.55 6.19 12.61
N ALA A 33 1.44 6.18 13.94
CA ALA A 33 0.15 6.28 14.61
C ALA A 33 -0.51 7.66 14.40
N THR A 34 0.28 8.74 14.38
CA THR A 34 -0.20 10.10 14.13
C THR A 34 -0.73 10.24 12.71
N GLU A 35 0.05 9.80 11.72
CA GLU A 35 -0.30 9.87 10.30
C GLU A 35 -1.51 8.99 9.95
N ARG A 36 -1.61 7.79 10.55
CA ARG A 36 -2.80 6.93 10.42
C ARG A 36 -4.04 7.57 11.00
N ARG A 37 -3.96 8.14 12.21
CA ARG A 37 -5.11 8.83 12.81
C ARG A 37 -5.56 10.00 11.93
N GLN A 38 -4.63 10.81 11.44
CA GLN A 38 -4.96 11.92 10.55
C GLN A 38 -5.63 11.44 9.25
N ALA A 39 -5.12 10.37 8.64
CA ALA A 39 -5.70 9.77 7.45
C ALA A 39 -7.13 9.24 7.70
N CYS A 40 -7.35 8.55 8.82
CA CYS A 40 -8.68 8.07 9.21
C CYS A 40 -9.66 9.22 9.46
N LEU A 41 -9.23 10.27 10.17
CA LEU A 41 -10.09 11.43 10.42
C LEU A 41 -10.47 12.15 9.12
N ALA A 42 -9.51 12.34 8.21
CA ALA A 42 -9.77 12.94 6.90
C ALA A 42 -10.77 12.10 6.08
N GLU A 43 -10.66 10.77 6.13
CA GLU A 43 -11.59 9.87 5.44
C GLU A 43 -13.00 9.90 6.06
N VAL A 44 -13.10 9.96 7.40
CA VAL A 44 -14.40 10.13 8.08
C VAL A 44 -15.09 11.42 7.63
N GLU A 45 -14.36 12.53 7.57
CA GLU A 45 -14.93 13.80 7.08
C GLU A 45 -15.35 13.70 5.61
N ARG A 46 -14.55 13.07 4.75
CA ARG A 46 -14.91 12.82 3.34
C ARG A 46 -16.19 11.99 3.21
N LEU A 47 -16.35 10.94 4.02
CA LEU A 47 -17.53 10.07 4.00
C LEU A 47 -18.78 10.78 4.48
N LYS A 48 -18.68 11.62 5.52
CA LYS A 48 -19.80 12.46 5.98
C LYS A 48 -20.31 13.36 4.86
N THR A 49 -19.40 14.01 4.12
CA THR A 49 -19.76 14.87 2.99
C THR A 49 -20.36 14.08 1.82
N ARG A 50 -19.83 12.89 1.53
CA ARG A 50 -20.35 12.04 0.44
C ARG A 50 -21.75 11.50 0.73
N GLY A 51 -22.03 11.07 1.96
CA GLY A 51 -23.34 10.58 2.37
C GLY A 51 -24.46 11.61 2.23
N ALA A 52 -24.12 12.90 2.21
CA ALA A 52 -25.09 13.99 2.02
C ALA A 52 -25.47 14.22 0.54
N CYS A 53 -24.68 13.74 -0.43
CA CYS A 53 -24.91 13.98 -1.86
C CYS A 53 -25.63 12.84 -2.62
N GLY A 54 -25.88 11.68 -1.99
CA GLY A 54 -26.73 10.63 -2.56
C GLY A 54 -26.24 9.97 -3.86
N ASP A 55 -24.93 9.92 -4.09
CA ASP A 55 -24.37 9.24 -5.27
C ASP A 55 -24.45 7.70 -5.11
N ASP A 56 -25.31 7.07 -5.92
CA ASP A 56 -25.31 5.63 -6.17
C ASP A 56 -24.13 5.32 -7.12
N GLU A 57 -23.01 4.83 -6.56
CA GLU A 57 -21.80 4.61 -7.34
C GLU A 57 -21.89 3.34 -8.18
N VAL A 58 -22.03 3.52 -9.50
CA VAL A 58 -21.47 2.58 -10.49
C VAL A 58 -20.00 2.38 -10.12
N VAL A 59 -19.65 1.17 -9.64
CA VAL A 59 -18.31 0.87 -9.13
C VAL A 59 -17.28 1.18 -10.22
N PRO A 60 -16.45 2.22 -10.06
CA PRO A 60 -15.39 2.49 -11.02
C PRO A 60 -14.42 1.31 -11.02
N GLU A 61 -13.70 1.13 -12.13
CA GLU A 61 -12.55 0.22 -12.16
C GLU A 61 -11.58 0.57 -11.03
N ARG A 62 -11.31 -0.43 -10.22
CA ARG A 62 -10.34 -0.34 -9.15
C ARG A 62 -9.02 -0.86 -9.68
N ALA A 63 -7.93 -0.25 -9.24
CA ALA A 63 -6.58 -0.72 -9.50
C ALA A 63 -5.83 -0.92 -8.18
N CYS A 64 -4.78 -1.73 -8.24
CA CYS A 64 -3.77 -1.78 -7.21
C CYS A 64 -2.44 -1.23 -7.74
N LEU A 65 -1.76 -0.41 -6.92
CA LEU A 65 -0.42 0.07 -7.19
C LEU A 65 0.53 -0.59 -6.20
N THR A 66 1.48 -1.35 -6.72
CA THR A 66 2.61 -1.87 -5.95
C THR A 66 3.83 -0.97 -6.15
N LEU A 67 4.43 -0.54 -5.04
CA LEU A 67 5.71 0.15 -4.99
C LEU A 67 6.76 -0.83 -4.45
N SER A 68 7.89 -0.94 -5.14
CA SER A 68 9.03 -1.76 -4.75
C SER A 68 10.34 -1.05 -5.05
N GLN A 69 11.44 -1.52 -4.44
CA GLN A 69 12.79 -1.00 -4.68
C GLN A 69 12.88 0.52 -4.51
N LEU A 70 12.34 1.06 -3.41
CA LEU A 70 12.50 2.49 -3.14
C LEU A 70 13.97 2.77 -2.83
N GLN A 71 14.52 3.79 -3.46
CA GLN A 71 15.90 4.21 -3.27
C GLN A 71 15.99 5.73 -3.14
N LEU A 72 16.75 6.18 -2.14
CA LEU A 72 17.00 7.58 -1.86
C LEU A 72 18.51 7.86 -1.97
N PRO A 73 18.98 8.45 -3.08
CA PRO A 73 20.35 8.88 -3.23
C PRO A 73 20.72 9.97 -2.20
N LEU A 74 21.95 9.87 -1.71
CA LEU A 74 22.57 10.78 -0.76
C LEU A 74 23.55 11.72 -1.47
N LYS A 75 23.64 12.95 -0.97
CA LYS A 75 24.59 13.96 -1.41
C LYS A 75 26.02 13.49 -1.27
N ARG A 76 26.86 13.73 -2.28
CA ARG A 76 28.28 13.33 -2.27
C ARG A 76 29.06 14.08 -1.20
N GLU A 77 28.76 15.35 -1.02
CA GLU A 77 29.33 16.22 0.00
C GLU A 77 29.00 15.74 1.41
N PHE A 78 27.80 15.20 1.63
CA PHE A 78 27.41 14.63 2.91
C PHE A 78 28.18 13.34 3.21
N LEU A 79 28.30 12.46 2.21
CA LEU A 79 29.05 11.20 2.34
C LEU A 79 30.55 11.45 2.59
N ALA A 80 31.13 12.44 1.90
CA ALA A 80 32.51 12.86 2.14
C ALA A 80 32.69 13.37 3.58
N ALA A 81 31.80 14.24 4.06
CA ALA A 81 31.83 14.73 5.44
C ALA A 81 31.64 13.60 6.48
N GLN A 82 30.88 12.55 6.15
CA GLN A 82 30.72 11.37 7.01
C GLN A 82 32.01 10.54 7.08
N LEU A 83 32.68 10.34 5.94
CA LEU A 83 33.95 9.61 5.85
C LEU A 83 35.10 10.36 6.54
N GLU A 84 35.13 11.69 6.41
CA GLU A 84 36.11 12.57 7.05
C GLU A 84 35.85 12.77 8.55
N GLY A 85 34.75 12.23 9.09
CA GLY A 85 34.40 12.34 10.51
C GLY A 85 33.91 13.73 10.94
N ILE A 86 33.65 14.63 9.99
CA ILE A 86 33.19 16.01 10.24
C ILE A 86 31.79 16.02 10.88
N LEU A 87 30.95 15.05 10.51
CA LEU A 87 29.59 14.90 11.06
C LEU A 87 29.57 14.40 12.52
N GLY A 88 30.72 14.09 13.11
CA GLY A 88 30.84 13.67 14.50
C GLY A 88 30.07 12.38 14.80
N GLU A 89 29.27 12.42 15.87
CA GLU A 89 28.45 11.30 16.35
C GLU A 89 27.00 11.36 15.80
N ASP A 90 26.70 12.19 14.81
CA ASP A 90 25.32 12.32 14.31
C ASP A 90 24.94 11.19 13.35
N VAL A 91 23.79 10.57 13.61
CA VAL A 91 23.20 9.50 12.81
C VAL A 91 21.85 9.97 12.27
N HIS A 92 21.62 9.75 10.98
CA HIS A 92 20.37 10.13 10.33
C HIS A 92 19.58 8.87 9.98
N TYR A 93 18.34 8.80 10.46
CA TYR A 93 17.38 7.73 10.17
C TYR A 93 16.34 8.20 9.17
N PHE A 94 15.99 7.35 8.22
CA PHE A 94 15.04 7.63 7.15
C PHE A 94 13.95 6.57 7.08
N LEU A 95 12.74 7.00 6.74
CA LEU A 95 11.64 6.12 6.36
C LEU A 95 10.71 6.82 5.36
N CYS A 96 10.03 6.02 4.56
CA CYS A 96 9.05 6.47 3.58
C CYS A 96 7.64 6.07 4.02
N LEU A 97 6.69 7.01 3.95
CA LEU A 97 5.26 6.76 4.12
C LEU A 97 4.55 6.91 2.79
N VAL A 98 3.80 5.90 2.37
CA VAL A 98 2.95 5.92 1.19
C VAL A 98 1.49 6.04 1.64
N LYS A 99 0.82 7.11 1.21
CA LYS A 99 -0.49 7.52 1.72
C LYS A 99 -1.52 7.66 0.60
N HIS A 100 -2.70 7.06 0.79
CA HIS A 100 -3.86 7.23 -0.06
C HIS A 100 -5.17 6.99 0.70
N GLY A 101 -6.05 8.01 0.77
CA GLY A 101 -7.25 7.94 1.61
C GLY A 101 -6.89 7.62 3.07
N ALA A 102 -7.53 6.60 3.64
CA ALA A 102 -7.21 6.06 4.97
C ALA A 102 -5.99 5.11 5.00
N GLN A 103 -5.48 4.66 3.85
CA GLN A 103 -4.35 3.73 3.79
C GLN A 103 -3.03 4.49 4.01
N VAL A 104 -2.26 4.06 5.01
CA VAL A 104 -0.91 4.57 5.31
C VAL A 104 0.03 3.39 5.49
N LEU A 105 0.88 3.18 4.49
CA LEU A 105 1.93 2.16 4.45
C LEU A 105 3.27 2.80 4.79
N ALA A 106 4.11 2.09 5.52
CA ALA A 106 5.42 2.56 5.96
C ALA A 106 6.51 1.59 5.50
N SER A 107 7.64 2.13 5.06
CA SER A 107 8.85 1.35 4.83
C SER A 107 9.47 0.89 6.15
N GLN A 108 10.51 0.06 6.03
CA GLN A 108 11.50 -0.10 7.08
C GLN A 108 12.25 1.22 7.29
N MET A 109 12.85 1.35 8.46
CA MET A 109 13.69 2.48 8.80
C MET A 109 15.14 2.11 8.50
N LEU A 110 15.87 3.01 7.86
CA LEU A 110 17.28 2.83 7.52
C LEU A 110 18.11 3.98 8.08
N SER A 111 19.30 3.70 8.58
CA SER A 111 20.25 4.73 8.98
C SER A 111 21.32 4.97 7.92
N THR A 112 21.96 6.13 7.98
CA THR A 112 23.17 6.43 7.17
C THR A 112 24.39 5.61 7.61
N THR A 113 24.33 4.92 8.74
CA THR A 113 25.40 4.04 9.23
C THR A 113 25.22 2.58 8.78
N ASP A 114 23.99 2.12 8.51
CA ASP A 114 23.73 0.72 8.14
C ASP A 114 24.29 0.36 6.76
N ASN A 115 24.41 1.34 5.86
CA ASN A 115 24.92 1.16 4.50
C ASN A 115 26.18 2.00 4.25
N ALA A 116 27.11 1.99 5.20
CA ALA A 116 28.39 2.71 5.11
C ALA A 116 29.10 2.38 3.78
N GLY A 117 29.32 3.40 2.95
CA GLY A 117 29.98 3.28 1.64
C GLY A 117 29.04 3.15 0.43
N THR A 118 27.73 3.08 0.63
CA THR A 118 26.76 3.21 -0.48
C THR A 118 26.27 4.64 -0.59
N ASN A 119 26.09 5.12 -1.83
CA ASN A 119 25.59 6.47 -2.06
C ASN A 119 24.06 6.57 -1.97
N THR A 120 23.36 5.48 -1.60
CA THR A 120 21.91 5.38 -1.77
C THR A 120 21.29 4.51 -0.68
N LEU A 121 20.26 5.03 -0.01
CA LEU A 121 19.45 4.24 0.93
C LEU A 121 18.44 3.40 0.16
N SER A 122 18.56 2.08 0.23
CA SER A 122 17.70 1.13 -0.50
C SER A 122 16.73 0.40 0.44
N PHE A 123 15.43 0.61 0.24
CA PHE A 123 14.38 -0.03 1.02
C PHE A 123 13.87 -1.28 0.31
N SER A 124 13.90 -2.43 0.99
CA SER A 124 13.44 -3.73 0.46
C SER A 124 11.92 -3.93 0.58
N ASN A 125 11.18 -2.89 0.97
CA ASN A 125 9.75 -2.99 1.19
C ASN A 125 8.97 -3.14 -0.12
N HIS A 126 7.96 -4.01 -0.07
CA HIS A 126 6.92 -4.13 -1.08
C HIS A 126 5.62 -3.58 -0.49
N MET A 127 5.12 -2.48 -1.05
CA MET A 127 3.93 -1.78 -0.55
C MET A 127 2.85 -1.76 -1.62
N THR A 128 1.70 -2.36 -1.34
CA THR A 128 0.58 -2.41 -2.29
C THR A 128 -0.60 -1.62 -1.75
N LEU A 129 -1.00 -0.59 -2.49
CA LEU A 129 -2.27 0.11 -2.29
C LEU A 129 -3.33 -0.52 -3.18
N ARG A 130 -4.52 -0.74 -2.63
CA ARG A 130 -5.69 -1.33 -3.29
C ARG A 130 -6.80 -0.30 -3.42
N ASP A 131 -7.83 -0.64 -4.18
CA ASP A 131 -9.02 0.19 -4.36
C ASP A 131 -8.71 1.59 -4.91
N LEU A 132 -7.82 1.66 -5.90
CA LEU A 132 -7.45 2.92 -6.55
C LEU A 132 -8.37 3.21 -7.73
N ARG A 133 -8.98 4.39 -7.73
CA ARG A 133 -9.71 4.93 -8.89
C ARG A 133 -8.77 5.57 -9.89
N ALA A 134 -9.19 5.74 -11.14
CA ALA A 134 -8.36 6.35 -12.18
C ALA A 134 -7.83 7.76 -11.83
N ASP A 135 -8.53 8.51 -10.98
CA ASP A 135 -8.17 9.85 -10.50
C ASP A 135 -7.31 9.84 -9.21
N PHE A 136 -6.74 8.69 -8.83
CA PHE A 136 -5.98 8.58 -7.58
C PHE A 136 -4.85 9.61 -7.47
N SER A 137 -4.62 10.06 -6.24
CA SER A 137 -3.50 10.91 -5.86
C SER A 137 -2.82 10.29 -4.65
N ILE A 138 -1.74 9.56 -4.87
CA ILE A 138 -0.96 8.91 -3.80
C ILE A 138 0.18 9.84 -3.39
N LYS A 139 0.37 10.04 -2.09
CA LYS A 139 1.47 10.85 -1.55
C LYS A 139 2.53 9.93 -0.99
N VAL A 140 3.76 10.06 -1.47
CA VAL A 140 4.94 9.43 -0.86
C VAL A 140 5.69 10.52 -0.11
N HIS A 141 5.78 10.37 1.21
CA HIS A 141 6.49 11.28 2.09
C HIS A 141 7.77 10.61 2.60
N VAL A 142 8.88 11.32 2.56
CA VAL A 142 10.16 10.90 3.14
C VAL A 142 10.34 11.63 4.45
N TYR A 143 10.51 10.89 5.53
CA TYR A 143 10.78 11.45 6.86
C TYR A 143 12.21 11.14 7.28
N ALA A 144 12.82 12.08 8.00
CA ALA A 144 14.13 11.90 8.61
C ALA A 144 14.14 12.27 10.09
N LEU A 145 14.99 11.58 10.85
CA LEU A 145 15.30 11.90 12.24
C LEU A 145 16.81 11.90 12.42
N GLN A 146 17.36 13.02 12.88
CA GLN A 146 18.75 13.14 13.29
C GLN A 146 18.84 12.82 14.79
N THR A 147 19.70 11.88 15.16
CA THR A 147 20.02 11.56 16.56
C THR A 147 21.53 11.50 16.74
N LYS A 148 21.97 11.40 18.00
CA LYS A 148 23.35 11.03 18.29
C LYS A 148 23.49 9.51 18.23
N LYS A 149 24.70 9.05 17.92
CA LYS A 149 25.10 7.65 17.90
C LYS A 149 24.94 7.07 19.31
N GLU A 150 24.49 5.83 19.34
CA GLU A 150 24.26 5.11 20.58
C GLU A 150 25.58 4.93 21.36
N THR A 151 25.63 5.47 22.58
CA THR A 151 26.86 5.46 23.41
C THR A 151 27.04 4.19 24.23
N LEU A 152 26.00 3.36 24.38
CA LEU A 152 25.98 2.16 25.23
C LEU A 152 25.34 0.99 24.48
N SER A 153 25.88 -0.23 24.61
CA SER A 153 25.29 -1.41 23.97
C SER A 153 24.06 -1.93 24.74
N HIS A 154 23.11 -2.53 24.02
CA HIS A 154 21.87 -3.11 24.57
C HIS A 154 22.09 -3.98 25.83
N HIS A 155 23.15 -4.81 25.83
CA HIS A 155 23.50 -5.67 26.96
C HIS A 155 23.92 -4.90 28.23
N ARG A 156 24.56 -3.73 28.08
CA ARG A 156 24.93 -2.85 29.20
C ARG A 156 23.74 -2.04 29.71
N LYS A 157 22.83 -1.61 28.81
CA LYS A 157 21.61 -0.86 29.16
C LYS A 157 20.66 -1.69 30.02
N TYR A 158 20.37 -2.92 29.58
CA TYR A 158 19.44 -3.80 30.29
C TYR A 158 20.13 -4.72 31.30
N ARG A 159 21.47 -4.62 31.47
CA ARG A 159 22.28 -5.51 32.32
C ARG A 159 22.01 -6.99 32.03
N ILE A 160 21.80 -7.35 30.76
CA ILE A 160 21.49 -8.72 30.32
C ILE A 160 22.82 -9.47 30.20
N GLY A 161 23.45 -9.78 31.33
CA GLY A 161 24.70 -10.54 31.37
C GLY A 161 25.74 -9.81 32.22
N GLY A 162 26.17 -10.48 33.29
CA GLY A 162 27.01 -9.89 34.33
C GLY A 162 26.58 -10.22 35.75
N LYS A 163 25.99 -11.40 35.98
CA LYS A 163 26.25 -12.16 37.21
C LYS A 163 26.53 -13.58 36.78
N ASP A 164 27.75 -14.02 37.06
CA ASP A 164 28.15 -15.42 36.97
C ASP A 164 27.04 -16.32 37.47
N GLY A 165 26.77 -17.37 36.70
CA GLY A 165 25.92 -18.47 37.12
C GLY A 165 26.49 -19.12 38.38
N LYS A 166 26.09 -18.60 39.54
CA LYS A 166 26.11 -19.34 40.80
C LYS A 166 24.72 -19.21 41.42
N LEU A 167 23.81 -20.02 40.91
CA LEU A 167 22.56 -20.36 41.58
C LEU A 167 22.90 -20.86 42.99
N LYS A 168 22.77 -20.00 44.01
CA LYS A 168 22.59 -20.42 45.40
C LYS A 168 21.12 -20.25 45.76
N LEU A 169 20.35 -21.29 45.45
CA LEU A 169 19.01 -21.49 45.97
C LEU A 169 19.13 -22.00 47.41
N THR A 170 19.05 -21.10 48.40
CA THR A 170 18.44 -21.34 49.75
C THR A 170 18.62 -20.12 50.66
N PRO A 171 17.56 -19.57 51.30
CA PRO A 171 17.70 -18.58 52.37
C PRO A 171 17.70 -19.27 53.74
N LYS A 172 18.78 -19.11 54.52
CA LYS A 172 18.78 -19.35 55.98
C LYS A 172 19.01 -18.01 56.68
N GLY A 173 18.07 -17.65 57.54
CA GLY A 173 17.99 -16.35 58.19
C GLY A 173 18.98 -16.17 59.35
N SER A 174 19.21 -14.91 59.69
CA SER A 174 19.07 -14.38 61.05
C SER A 174 19.36 -12.87 61.04
N SER A 175 18.80 -12.20 62.02
CA SER A 175 18.61 -10.76 62.16
C SER A 175 19.85 -9.95 62.58
N LYS A 176 19.90 -8.70 62.08
CA LYS A 176 20.19 -7.42 62.77
C LYS A 176 21.23 -6.56 62.03
N GLY A 177 20.86 -5.31 61.78
CA GLY A 177 21.80 -4.18 61.79
C GLY A 177 22.02 -3.42 60.49
N SER A 178 21.40 -2.24 60.43
CA SER A 178 21.85 -1.00 59.78
C SER A 178 21.77 -0.83 58.26
N ALA A 179 21.34 0.38 57.90
CA ALA A 179 21.02 0.92 56.59
C ALA A 179 22.10 0.76 55.51
N ILE A 180 21.67 0.57 54.25
CA ILE A 180 21.99 1.40 53.08
C ILE A 180 21.03 1.03 51.92
N LYS A 181 20.58 2.07 51.23
CA LYS A 181 19.60 2.14 50.12
C LYS A 181 19.97 1.22 48.94
N SER A 182 18.98 0.54 48.36
CA SER A 182 18.78 0.36 46.90
C SER A 182 17.70 -0.70 46.59
N SER A 183 16.42 -0.32 46.68
CA SER A 183 15.33 -1.08 46.05
C SER A 183 14.80 -0.27 44.87
N LEU A 184 15.35 -0.54 43.68
CA LEU A 184 14.69 -0.22 42.41
C LEU A 184 13.52 -1.20 42.25
N SER A 185 12.44 -0.94 42.97
CA SER A 185 11.11 -1.38 42.55
C SER A 185 10.71 -0.52 41.34
N PRO A 186 10.03 -1.08 40.32
CA PRO A 186 9.42 -0.25 39.29
C PRO A 186 8.32 0.54 39.99
N ALA A 187 8.62 1.78 40.38
CA ALA A 187 7.62 2.70 40.89
C ALA A 187 6.59 2.88 39.77
N THR A 188 5.38 2.43 40.01
CA THR A 188 4.18 2.84 39.30
C THR A 188 4.15 4.36 39.33
N VAL A 189 4.66 5.00 38.28
CA VAL A 189 4.55 6.45 38.11
C VAL A 189 3.07 6.74 37.97
N CYS A 190 2.46 7.34 39.00
CA CYS A 190 1.13 7.91 38.91
C CYS A 190 1.06 8.78 37.65
N PRO A 191 0.00 8.64 36.83
CA PRO A 191 -0.07 9.36 35.57
C PRO A 191 -0.13 10.86 35.87
N PRO A 192 0.63 11.71 35.15
CA PRO A 192 0.31 13.12 35.11
C PRO A 192 -1.12 13.23 34.59
N SER A 193 -1.97 13.94 35.33
CA SER A 193 -3.34 14.25 34.96
C SER A 193 -3.33 15.12 33.71
N GLY A 194 -3.30 14.47 32.55
CA GLY A 194 -3.22 15.11 31.23
C GLY A 194 -2.55 14.16 30.25
N SER A 195 -3.32 13.56 29.34
CA SER A 195 -2.76 12.76 28.26
C SER A 195 -2.05 13.67 27.25
N HIS A 196 -0.83 14.10 27.57
CA HIS A 196 -0.01 14.90 26.68
C HIS A 196 0.60 13.98 25.60
N VAL A 197 -0.12 13.82 24.49
CA VAL A 197 0.39 13.08 23.32
C VAL A 197 1.44 13.95 22.63
N ARG A 198 2.67 13.44 22.53
CA ARG A 198 3.79 14.13 21.90
C ARG A 198 3.64 14.19 20.38
N THR A 199 4.24 15.22 19.79
CA THR A 199 4.53 15.25 18.34
C THR A 199 5.78 14.42 18.05
N PRO A 200 5.79 13.57 17.01
CA PRO A 200 6.97 12.83 16.60
C PRO A 200 8.11 13.77 16.20
N SER A 201 9.35 13.37 16.48
CA SER A 201 10.55 14.16 16.13
C SER A 201 10.98 13.99 14.67
N PHE A 202 10.40 13.03 13.94
CA PHE A 202 10.64 12.85 12.52
C PHE A 202 10.13 14.06 11.72
N GLY A 203 11.04 14.71 11.00
CA GLY A 203 10.73 15.81 10.09
C GLY A 203 10.46 15.31 8.67
N LEU A 204 9.51 15.95 7.97
CA LEU A 204 9.30 15.71 6.54
C LEU A 204 10.45 16.32 5.75
N VAL A 205 11.19 15.50 5.01
CA VAL A 205 12.37 15.90 4.22
C VAL A 205 12.22 15.68 2.72
N GLY A 206 11.04 15.26 2.28
CA GLY A 206 10.74 15.07 0.86
C GLY A 206 9.29 14.63 0.66
N SER A 207 8.69 15.05 -0.44
CA SER A 207 7.34 14.64 -0.83
C SER A 207 7.24 14.47 -2.34
N VAL A 208 6.55 13.44 -2.79
CA VAL A 208 6.17 13.27 -4.20
C VAL A 208 4.73 12.79 -4.30
N LYS A 209 4.03 13.25 -5.34
CA LYS A 209 2.67 12.83 -5.66
C LYS A 209 2.67 11.89 -6.87
N LEU A 210 2.21 10.66 -6.67
CA LEU A 210 2.00 9.68 -7.72
C LEU A 210 0.54 9.73 -8.21
N THR A 211 0.38 9.68 -9.53
CA THR A 211 -0.90 9.73 -10.25
C THR A 211 -0.84 8.77 -11.43
N VAL A 212 -1.99 8.41 -12.01
CA VAL A 212 -2.05 7.53 -13.19
C VAL A 212 -1.11 7.97 -14.32
N GLY A 213 -0.96 9.28 -14.54
CA GLY A 213 -0.12 9.83 -15.61
C GLY A 213 1.39 9.72 -15.38
N ASN A 214 1.85 9.55 -14.13
CA ASN A 214 3.28 9.49 -13.80
C ASN A 214 3.75 8.12 -13.28
N CYS A 215 2.84 7.16 -13.09
CA CYS A 215 3.17 5.80 -12.63
C CYS A 215 4.06 4.98 -13.59
N ARG A 216 4.32 5.47 -14.81
CA ARG A 216 5.28 4.87 -15.75
C ARG A 216 6.74 5.27 -15.47
N ARG A 217 6.94 6.33 -14.69
CA ARG A 217 8.28 6.82 -14.35
C ARG A 217 8.82 5.99 -13.18
N SER A 218 10.13 5.79 -13.17
CA SER A 218 10.85 5.19 -12.05
C SER A 218 11.64 6.21 -11.22
N THR A 219 11.72 7.46 -11.69
CA THR A 219 12.52 8.53 -11.08
C THR A 219 11.66 9.76 -10.86
N PHE A 220 11.72 10.31 -9.66
CA PHE A 220 10.93 11.47 -9.24
C PHE A 220 11.76 12.47 -8.45
N ASN A 221 11.54 13.76 -8.70
CA ASN A 221 12.12 14.82 -7.86
C ASN A 221 11.25 15.02 -6.62
N LEU A 222 11.89 15.05 -5.46
CA LEU A 222 11.27 15.29 -4.17
C LEU A 222 11.03 16.79 -3.99
N GLU A 223 9.81 17.15 -3.63
CA GLU A 223 9.45 18.50 -3.18
C GLU A 223 9.76 18.66 -1.69
N LYS A 224 9.99 19.90 -1.24
CA LYS A 224 10.19 20.25 0.18
C LYS A 224 11.42 19.58 0.82
N VAL A 225 12.48 19.38 0.04
CA VAL A 225 13.77 18.88 0.57
C VAL A 225 14.51 20.03 1.26
N PRO A 226 14.81 19.94 2.57
CA PRO A 226 15.59 20.96 3.26
C PRO A 226 17.01 21.07 2.67
N PRO A 227 17.62 22.27 2.62
CA PRO A 227 18.97 22.45 2.05
C PRO A 227 20.04 21.67 2.83
N ASN A 228 19.87 21.54 4.15
CA ASN A 228 20.73 20.77 5.06
C ASN A 228 20.39 19.27 5.09
N SER A 229 19.41 18.80 4.31
CA SER A 229 19.12 17.39 4.19
C SER A 229 20.27 16.65 3.48
N PRO A 230 20.63 15.43 3.91
CA PRO A 230 21.63 14.62 3.24
C PRO A 230 21.12 14.01 1.93
N LEU A 231 19.83 14.15 1.61
CA LEU A 231 19.24 13.63 0.38
C LEU A 231 19.65 14.49 -0.82
N GLU A 232 19.94 13.84 -1.96
CA GLU A 232 20.19 14.50 -3.24
C GLU A 232 18.93 15.22 -3.77
N GLY A 233 17.75 14.72 -3.37
CA GLY A 233 16.44 15.26 -3.78
C GLY A 233 15.72 14.44 -4.84
N THR A 234 16.22 13.24 -5.15
CA THR A 234 15.61 12.31 -6.08
C THR A 234 15.08 11.08 -5.33
N LEU A 235 13.94 10.54 -5.74
CA LEU A 235 13.42 9.24 -5.35
C LEU A 235 13.42 8.32 -6.57
N LEU A 236 14.09 7.18 -6.46
CA LEU A 236 13.96 6.09 -7.42
C LEU A 236 13.00 5.05 -6.84
N VAL A 237 12.08 4.55 -7.65
CA VAL A 237 11.07 3.58 -7.22
C VAL A 237 10.59 2.79 -8.42
N GLN A 238 10.37 1.49 -8.24
CA GLN A 238 9.68 0.66 -9.20
C GLN A 238 8.19 0.66 -8.89
N LEU A 239 7.39 1.09 -9.87
CA LEU A 239 5.93 1.16 -9.78
C LEU A 239 5.31 0.10 -10.68
N MET A 240 4.35 -0.65 -10.14
CA MET A 240 3.57 -1.64 -10.87
C MET A 240 2.10 -1.39 -10.62
N LEU A 241 1.42 -0.83 -11.61
CA LEU A 241 -0.01 -0.54 -11.57
C LEU A 241 -0.76 -1.65 -12.29
N ARG A 242 -1.67 -2.32 -11.59
CA ARG A 242 -2.47 -3.43 -12.12
C ARG A 242 -3.95 -3.18 -11.88
N PRO A 243 -4.83 -3.51 -12.83
CA PRO A 243 -6.26 -3.54 -12.55
C PRO A 243 -6.53 -4.53 -11.42
N GLU A 244 -7.27 -4.08 -10.40
CA GLU A 244 -7.76 -4.94 -9.35
C GLU A 244 -8.97 -5.66 -9.94
N HIS A 245 -8.82 -6.98 -10.12
CA HIS A 245 -9.81 -7.76 -10.83
C HIS A 245 -11.09 -7.80 -10.00
N HIS A 246 -12.17 -7.29 -10.58
CA HIS A 246 -13.50 -7.48 -10.04
C HIS A 246 -13.90 -8.96 -10.23
N HIS A 247 -14.73 -9.45 -9.31
CA HIS A 247 -15.24 -10.83 -9.25
C HIS A 247 -15.61 -11.41 -10.61
N GLU A 248 -15.30 -12.68 -10.87
CA GLU A 248 -15.70 -13.33 -12.11
C GLU A 248 -17.23 -13.30 -12.25
N LEU A 249 -17.75 -12.80 -13.37
CA LEU A 249 -19.18 -12.82 -13.64
C LEU A 249 -19.54 -14.15 -14.30
N ARG A 250 -20.46 -14.88 -13.68
CA ARG A 250 -20.95 -16.17 -14.16
C ARG A 250 -22.44 -16.11 -14.43
N GLY A 251 -22.88 -16.81 -15.47
CA GLY A 251 -24.30 -16.92 -15.76
C GLY A 251 -24.57 -17.50 -17.14
N PHE A 252 -25.83 -17.81 -17.41
CA PHE A 252 -26.23 -18.27 -18.73
C PHE A 252 -26.42 -17.10 -19.69
N LEU A 253 -25.88 -17.23 -20.89
CA LEU A 253 -26.20 -16.37 -22.03
C LEU A 253 -26.50 -17.24 -23.23
N SER A 254 -27.48 -16.82 -24.03
CA SER A 254 -27.70 -17.42 -25.34
C SER A 254 -26.82 -16.72 -26.36
N MET A 255 -25.91 -17.45 -26.98
CA MET A 255 -24.97 -16.93 -27.97
C MET A 255 -25.44 -17.30 -29.38
N PHE A 256 -25.36 -16.33 -30.29
CA PHE A 256 -25.63 -16.57 -31.70
C PHE A 256 -24.39 -17.15 -32.38
N GLU A 257 -24.54 -18.30 -33.04
CA GLU A 257 -23.50 -18.95 -33.82
C GLU A 257 -24.05 -19.25 -35.22
N GLU A 258 -23.28 -18.93 -36.25
CA GLU A 258 -23.61 -19.28 -37.63
C GLU A 258 -22.90 -20.58 -38.00
N VAL A 259 -23.68 -21.63 -38.26
CA VAL A 259 -23.16 -22.96 -38.62
C VAL A 259 -23.71 -23.33 -39.98
N GLY A 260 -22.83 -23.39 -40.99
CA GLY A 260 -23.21 -23.77 -42.35
C GLY A 260 -24.17 -22.80 -43.04
N GLY A 261 -24.09 -21.50 -42.74
CA GLY A 261 -24.95 -20.46 -43.32
C GLY A 261 -26.29 -20.27 -42.63
N PHE A 262 -26.56 -21.04 -41.57
CA PHE A 262 -27.76 -20.90 -40.74
C PHE A 262 -27.38 -20.40 -39.35
N GLY A 263 -28.03 -19.32 -38.92
CA GLY A 263 -27.86 -18.76 -37.59
C GLY A 263 -28.69 -19.52 -36.56
N ALA A 264 -28.04 -20.00 -35.50
CA ALA A 264 -28.71 -20.65 -34.37
C ALA A 264 -28.31 -19.97 -33.05
N TRP A 265 -29.21 -20.04 -32.08
CA TRP A 265 -28.94 -19.57 -30.72
C TRP A 265 -28.68 -20.74 -29.80
N HIS A 266 -27.53 -20.74 -29.13
CA HIS A 266 -27.17 -21.75 -28.17
C HIS A 266 -27.06 -21.14 -26.78
N ARG A 267 -27.80 -21.68 -25.82
CA ARG A 267 -27.64 -21.34 -24.40
C ARG A 267 -26.31 -21.91 -23.91
N ARG A 268 -25.44 -21.07 -23.37
CA ARG A 268 -24.12 -21.42 -22.87
C ARG A 268 -23.96 -20.92 -21.43
N TRP A 269 -23.20 -21.66 -20.63
CA TRP A 269 -22.71 -21.18 -19.36
C TRP A 269 -21.50 -20.28 -19.62
N CYS A 270 -21.60 -18.99 -19.31
CA CYS A 270 -20.58 -17.99 -19.59
C CYS A 270 -19.89 -17.55 -18.31
N VAL A 271 -18.57 -17.46 -18.36
CA VAL A 271 -17.71 -16.97 -17.28
C VAL A 271 -16.83 -15.86 -17.84
N LEU A 272 -17.02 -14.64 -17.32
CA LEU A 272 -16.14 -13.51 -17.60
C LEU A 272 -15.10 -13.40 -16.48
N ALA A 273 -13.86 -13.72 -16.82
CA ALA A 273 -12.72 -13.63 -15.92
C ALA A 273 -11.61 -12.79 -16.60
N GLU A 274 -11.02 -11.88 -15.84
CA GLU A 274 -9.94 -10.99 -16.31
C GLU A 274 -10.34 -10.18 -17.56
N ASN A 275 -9.86 -10.60 -18.73
CA ASN A 275 -10.11 -10.02 -20.04
C ASN A 275 -10.75 -11.01 -21.03
N ARG A 276 -11.25 -12.14 -20.55
CA ARG A 276 -11.74 -13.26 -21.38
C ARG A 276 -13.14 -13.69 -20.96
N LEU A 277 -14.05 -13.77 -21.92
CA LEU A 277 -15.34 -14.42 -21.76
C LEU A 277 -15.24 -15.85 -22.28
N SER A 278 -15.20 -16.83 -21.39
CA SER A 278 -15.17 -18.25 -21.74
C SER A 278 -16.57 -18.85 -21.59
N TYR A 279 -16.93 -19.81 -22.43
CA TYR A 279 -18.26 -20.40 -22.37
C TYR A 279 -18.30 -21.91 -22.58
N TRP A 280 -19.19 -22.59 -21.85
CA TRP A 280 -19.38 -24.04 -21.84
C TRP A 280 -20.83 -24.41 -22.16
N ARG A 281 -21.10 -25.70 -22.36
CA ARG A 281 -22.47 -26.20 -22.54
C ARG A 281 -23.22 -26.16 -21.22
N TYR A 282 -22.58 -26.58 -20.13
CA TYR A 282 -23.18 -26.67 -18.81
C TYR A 282 -22.24 -26.13 -17.73
N PRO A 283 -22.75 -25.73 -16.56
CA PRO A 283 -21.93 -25.24 -15.46
C PRO A 283 -20.94 -26.28 -14.93
N GLU A 284 -21.28 -27.57 -14.94
CA GLU A 284 -20.42 -28.64 -14.40
C GLU A 284 -19.17 -28.90 -15.26
N ASP A 285 -19.18 -28.42 -16.51
CA ASP A 285 -18.04 -28.49 -17.42
C ASP A 285 -16.96 -27.44 -17.05
N GLU A 286 -17.30 -26.42 -16.25
CA GLU A 286 -16.36 -25.41 -15.76
C GLU A 286 -15.28 -26.08 -14.87
N GLY A 287 -14.01 -25.95 -15.26
CA GLY A 287 -12.87 -26.53 -14.51
C GLY A 287 -12.64 -28.03 -14.74
N SER A 288 -13.58 -28.74 -15.35
CA SER A 288 -13.45 -30.16 -15.71
C SER A 288 -13.17 -30.38 -17.20
N LYS A 289 -13.63 -29.49 -18.08
CA LYS A 289 -13.44 -29.55 -19.53
C LYS A 289 -12.99 -28.21 -20.10
N GLU A 290 -12.40 -28.26 -21.30
CA GLU A 290 -12.11 -27.05 -22.05
C GLU A 290 -13.40 -26.32 -22.47
N PRO A 291 -13.41 -24.97 -22.48
CA PRO A 291 -14.56 -24.20 -22.94
C PRO A 291 -14.83 -24.46 -24.42
N VAL A 292 -16.10 -24.38 -24.79
CA VAL A 292 -16.57 -24.46 -26.18
C VAL A 292 -15.97 -23.35 -27.02
N GLY A 293 -15.79 -22.16 -26.44
CA GLY A 293 -15.09 -21.05 -27.06
C GLY A 293 -14.68 -19.99 -26.05
N ARG A 294 -13.88 -19.04 -26.52
CA ARG A 294 -13.35 -17.92 -25.72
C ARG A 294 -13.42 -16.65 -26.55
N LEU A 295 -13.97 -15.58 -25.98
CA LEU A 295 -13.95 -14.25 -26.56
C LEU A 295 -12.95 -13.38 -25.78
N GLU A 296 -11.94 -12.89 -26.49
CA GLU A 296 -10.88 -12.07 -25.93
C GLU A 296 -11.29 -10.59 -25.97
N LEU A 297 -11.63 -10.01 -24.82
CA LEU A 297 -12.09 -8.62 -24.74
C LEU A 297 -10.99 -7.60 -25.07
N SER A 298 -9.72 -7.97 -24.95
CA SER A 298 -8.59 -7.12 -25.37
C SER A 298 -8.58 -6.86 -26.88
N GLN A 299 -9.26 -7.70 -27.67
CA GLN A 299 -9.43 -7.54 -29.12
C GLN A 299 -10.74 -6.83 -29.50
N CYS A 300 -11.49 -6.34 -28.51
CA CYS A 300 -12.72 -5.59 -28.74
C CYS A 300 -12.39 -4.17 -29.21
N THR A 301 -12.86 -3.81 -30.39
CA THR A 301 -12.65 -2.47 -30.97
C THR A 301 -13.64 -1.44 -30.41
N SER A 302 -14.80 -1.88 -29.91
CA SER A 302 -15.84 -0.99 -29.39
C SER A 302 -15.57 -0.53 -27.94
N PRO A 303 -15.67 0.77 -27.63
CA PRO A 303 -15.37 1.36 -26.31
C PRO A 303 -16.19 0.77 -25.15
N GLU A 304 -17.34 0.20 -25.46
CA GLU A 304 -18.33 -0.30 -24.51
C GLU A 304 -19.10 -1.46 -25.14
N ALA A 305 -19.70 -2.29 -24.30
CA ALA A 305 -20.68 -3.27 -24.75
C ALA A 305 -21.99 -2.53 -25.04
N ARG A 306 -22.62 -2.84 -26.18
CA ARG A 306 -23.83 -2.13 -26.61
C ARG A 306 -25.03 -3.05 -26.57
N LEU A 307 -26.19 -2.48 -26.30
CA LEU A 307 -27.46 -3.18 -26.49
C LEU A 307 -27.72 -3.28 -28.00
N ALA A 308 -28.11 -4.46 -28.48
CA ALA A 308 -28.49 -4.62 -29.87
C ALA A 308 -29.75 -3.80 -30.18
N SER A 309 -29.71 -3.00 -31.25
CA SER A 309 -30.94 -2.43 -31.80
C SER A 309 -31.79 -3.53 -32.43
N ARG A 310 -33.08 -3.28 -32.60
CA ARG A 310 -33.99 -4.24 -33.25
C ARG A 310 -33.62 -4.50 -34.71
N ASP A 311 -32.96 -3.54 -35.36
CA ASP A 311 -32.47 -3.64 -36.73
C ASP A 311 -31.27 -4.60 -36.85
N VAL A 312 -30.47 -4.72 -35.78
CA VAL A 312 -29.34 -5.66 -35.70
C VAL A 312 -29.80 -7.04 -35.23
N CYS A 313 -30.68 -7.09 -34.23
CA CYS A 313 -31.18 -8.34 -33.69
C CYS A 313 -32.61 -8.19 -33.16
N ALA A 314 -33.53 -8.98 -33.72
CA ALA A 314 -34.91 -9.03 -33.24
C ALA A 314 -35.04 -9.69 -31.85
N ARG A 315 -34.04 -10.47 -31.39
CA ARG A 315 -34.10 -11.17 -30.11
C ARG A 315 -34.01 -10.16 -28.95
N PRO A 316 -34.97 -10.18 -27.99
CA PRO A 316 -34.91 -9.30 -26.84
C PRO A 316 -33.67 -9.59 -26.00
N HIS A 317 -33.28 -8.60 -25.21
CA HIS A 317 -32.19 -8.70 -24.23
C HIS A 317 -30.80 -9.04 -24.80
N THR A 318 -30.57 -8.69 -26.07
CA THR A 318 -29.30 -8.96 -26.76
C THR A 318 -28.28 -7.83 -26.56
N ILE A 319 -27.04 -8.23 -26.32
CA ILE A 319 -25.82 -7.41 -26.22
C ILE A 319 -24.96 -7.73 -27.45
N VAL A 320 -24.34 -6.71 -28.04
CA VAL A 320 -23.40 -6.84 -29.16
C VAL A 320 -22.00 -6.51 -28.67
N LEU A 321 -21.05 -7.41 -28.96
CA LEU A 321 -19.62 -7.20 -28.77
C LEU A 321 -18.91 -7.32 -30.13
N HIS A 322 -18.19 -6.27 -30.53
CA HIS A 322 -17.41 -6.28 -31.77
C HIS A 322 -15.94 -6.65 -31.46
N ILE A 323 -15.56 -7.90 -31.71
CA ILE A 323 -14.26 -8.48 -31.35
C ILE A 323 -13.58 -8.99 -32.62
N SER A 324 -12.34 -8.58 -32.86
CA SER A 324 -11.55 -9.03 -34.02
C SER A 324 -12.29 -8.91 -35.37
N GLY A 325 -13.05 -7.82 -35.54
CA GLY A 325 -13.79 -7.53 -36.77
C GLY A 325 -15.09 -8.33 -36.94
N LYS A 326 -15.55 -9.05 -35.92
CA LYS A 326 -16.81 -9.81 -35.93
C LYS A 326 -17.75 -9.38 -34.81
N ASP A 327 -19.05 -9.36 -35.09
CA ASP A 327 -20.10 -9.12 -34.11
C ASP A 327 -20.49 -10.41 -33.41
N HIS A 328 -20.36 -10.42 -32.10
CA HIS A 328 -20.82 -11.48 -31.22
C HIS A 328 -22.10 -11.02 -30.52
N LEU A 329 -23.20 -11.76 -30.71
CA LEU A 329 -24.49 -11.47 -30.10
C LEU A 329 -24.72 -12.38 -28.89
N LEU A 330 -24.98 -11.76 -27.73
CA LEU A 330 -25.24 -12.46 -26.48
C LEU A 330 -26.57 -12.00 -25.88
N SER A 331 -27.54 -12.90 -25.74
CA SER A 331 -28.85 -12.62 -25.15
C SER A 331 -28.91 -13.16 -23.74
N ALA A 332 -29.27 -12.30 -22.78
CA ALA A 332 -29.65 -12.73 -21.43
C ALA A 332 -31.12 -13.19 -21.38
N ASP A 333 -31.52 -13.83 -20.29
CA ASP A 333 -32.90 -14.30 -20.12
C ASP A 333 -33.82 -13.16 -19.66
N THR A 334 -33.30 -12.24 -18.86
CA THR A 334 -34.04 -11.10 -18.31
C THR A 334 -33.42 -9.76 -18.71
N ARG A 335 -34.20 -8.69 -18.56
CA ARG A 335 -33.74 -7.33 -18.80
C ARG A 335 -32.67 -6.91 -17.78
N GLU A 336 -32.85 -7.34 -16.54
CA GLU A 336 -32.00 -7.05 -15.40
C GLU A 336 -30.63 -7.72 -15.59
N GLU A 337 -30.61 -9.00 -15.95
CA GLU A 337 -29.37 -9.73 -16.27
C GLU A 337 -28.64 -9.09 -17.45
N ARG A 338 -29.35 -8.73 -18.53
CA ARG A 338 -28.74 -8.02 -19.64
C ARG A 338 -28.09 -6.72 -19.20
N GLN A 339 -28.78 -5.93 -18.38
CA GLN A 339 -28.24 -4.67 -17.89
C GLN A 339 -26.97 -4.91 -17.06
N HIS A 340 -27.01 -5.93 -16.19
CA HIS A 340 -25.88 -6.34 -15.38
C HIS A 340 -24.68 -6.76 -16.25
N TRP A 341 -24.87 -7.72 -17.15
CA TRP A 341 -23.85 -8.19 -18.10
C TRP A 341 -23.28 -7.05 -18.95
N CYS A 342 -24.12 -6.20 -19.51
CA CYS A 342 -23.70 -5.07 -20.35
C CYS A 342 -22.86 -4.06 -19.55
N SER A 343 -23.27 -3.73 -18.33
CA SER A 343 -22.52 -2.83 -17.45
C SER A 343 -21.16 -3.42 -17.06
N TYR A 344 -21.13 -4.73 -16.77
CA TYR A 344 -19.93 -5.42 -16.34
C TYR A 344 -18.92 -5.58 -17.46
N LEU A 345 -19.37 -6.02 -18.65
CA LEU A 345 -18.54 -6.07 -19.87
C LEU A 345 -17.99 -4.69 -20.24
N THR A 346 -18.80 -3.63 -20.12
CA THR A 346 -18.36 -2.26 -20.36
C THR A 346 -17.29 -1.81 -19.37
N SER A 347 -17.42 -2.16 -18.09
CA SER A 347 -16.39 -1.91 -17.08
C SER A 347 -15.11 -2.69 -17.37
N VAL A 348 -15.18 -3.95 -17.80
CA VAL A 348 -13.95 -4.68 -18.18
C VAL A 348 -13.27 -4.04 -19.40
N LEU A 349 -14.04 -3.66 -20.41
CA LEU A 349 -13.53 -3.02 -21.63
C LEU A 349 -12.88 -1.65 -21.36
N LYS A 350 -13.48 -0.84 -20.49
CA LYS A 350 -12.89 0.43 -20.04
C LYS A 350 -11.63 0.19 -19.21
N SER A 351 -11.60 -0.85 -18.36
CA SER A 351 -10.43 -1.26 -17.57
C SER A 351 -9.24 -1.59 -18.45
N LEU A 352 -9.49 -2.38 -19.48
CA LEU A 352 -8.47 -2.71 -20.45
C LEU A 352 -7.96 -1.45 -21.14
N ARG A 353 -8.79 -0.45 -21.45
CA ARG A 353 -8.29 0.78 -22.08
C ARG A 353 -7.53 1.68 -21.12
N THR A 354 -8.00 1.82 -19.88
CA THR A 354 -7.35 2.65 -18.86
C THR A 354 -5.98 2.06 -18.47
N TRP A 355 -5.87 0.74 -18.37
CA TRP A 355 -4.71 0.06 -17.80
C TRP A 355 -3.86 -0.78 -18.78
N ALA A 356 -4.38 -1.27 -19.92
CA ALA A 356 -3.62 -2.18 -20.82
C ALA A 356 -2.44 -1.52 -21.53
N GLY A 357 -2.37 -0.19 -21.56
CA GLY A 357 -1.17 0.52 -22.01
C GLY A 357 0.02 0.43 -21.03
N MET A 358 -0.17 -0.13 -19.84
CA MET A 358 0.79 -0.11 -18.73
C MET A 358 1.39 -1.48 -18.37
N GLY A 359 0.92 -2.56 -19.02
CA GLY A 359 1.39 -3.94 -18.80
C GLY A 359 2.49 -4.41 -19.75
N LYS A 360 2.94 -3.56 -20.69
CA LYS A 360 4.11 -3.84 -21.54
C LYS A 360 5.30 -3.08 -20.97
N ASN A 361 6.07 -3.78 -20.12
CA ASN A 361 7.48 -3.51 -19.90
C ASN A 361 8.26 -4.73 -20.37
#